data_AF-A0AAN9VGR3-F1
#
_entry.id   AF-A0AAN9VGR3-F1
#
_cell.length_a   1.000
_cell.length_b   1.000
_cell.length_c   1.000
_cell.angle_alpha   90.00
_cell.angle_beta   90.00
_cell.angle_gamma   90.00
#
_symmetry.space_group_name_H-M   'P 1'
#
loop_
_entity.id
_entity.type
_entity.pdbx_description
1 polymer ?
#
loop_
_entity_poly.entity_id
_entity_poly.type
_entity_poly.pdbx_seq_one_letter_code
_entity_poly.pdbx_strand_id
1 'polypeptide(L)'
;MSSRRSTDSGGSDRRKHAREENRHANEKKVNLTKEPKREVEKIVGVTDDNGELEFGIKFKGNEALELVPARVANLEYPQQIIAYYEERLVWESRDGSQVKAVPPSKNKVS
;
A
#
# COMPACT_ATOMS: atom_id res chain seq x y z
N MET A 1 24.71 -60.24 11.66
CA MET A 1 23.71 -59.38 10.99
C MET A 1 24.37 -58.07 10.60
N SER A 2 24.15 -57.69 9.36
CA SER A 2 24.72 -56.60 8.58
C SER A 2 24.57 -55.19 9.18
N SER A 3 25.61 -54.35 9.03
CA SER A 3 25.59 -53.07 8.28
C SER A 3 26.69 -52.12 8.79
N ARG A 4 27.79 -51.97 8.05
CA ARG A 4 28.08 -51.01 6.95
C ARG A 4 28.76 -49.71 7.46
N ARG A 5 29.95 -49.50 6.90
CA ARG A 5 30.88 -48.38 7.07
C ARG A 5 30.58 -47.29 6.02
N SER A 6 30.64 -46.04 6.47
CA SER A 6 31.04 -44.77 5.78
C SER A 6 30.58 -44.45 4.34
N THR A 7 30.04 -43.24 4.14
CA THR A 7 30.45 -42.31 3.06
C THR A 7 30.10 -40.85 3.41
N ASP A 8 31.13 -40.00 3.34
CA ASP A 8 31.10 -38.55 3.12
C ASP A 8 30.62 -38.24 1.68
N SER A 9 29.89 -37.13 1.49
CA SER A 9 30.03 -36.17 0.35
C SER A 9 28.73 -35.40 0.02
N GLY A 10 28.76 -34.07 0.18
CA GLY A 10 28.46 -33.09 -0.89
C GLY A 10 27.02 -32.71 -1.27
N GLY A 11 26.70 -31.42 -1.16
CA GLY A 11 25.61 -30.73 -1.88
C GLY A 11 25.03 -29.53 -1.10
N SER A 12 25.65 -28.35 -1.12
CA SER A 12 25.34 -27.24 -2.06
C SER A 12 24.02 -26.51 -1.80
N ASP A 13 24.04 -25.48 -0.94
CA ASP A 13 23.25 -24.26 -1.16
C ASP A 13 23.98 -23.02 -0.59
N ARG A 14 25.15 -22.74 -1.20
CA ARG A 14 25.59 -21.35 -1.35
C ARG A 14 24.76 -20.73 -2.46
N ARG A 15 23.69 -20.00 -2.12
CA ARG A 15 23.13 -18.95 -2.98
C ARG A 15 22.22 -18.03 -2.16
N LYS A 16 22.77 -16.84 -1.91
CA LYS A 16 22.09 -15.57 -1.63
C LYS A 16 21.88 -15.18 -0.15
N HIS A 17 23.01 -15.02 0.57
CA HIS A 17 23.21 -13.73 1.25
C HIS A 17 23.14 -12.60 0.21
N ALA A 18 22.64 -11.43 0.60
CA ALA A 18 22.44 -10.21 -0.22
C ALA A 18 21.06 -10.08 -0.90
N ARG A 19 20.02 -9.89 -0.08
CA ARG A 19 19.04 -8.83 -0.36
C ARG A 19 18.72 -8.05 0.91
N GLU A 20 19.75 -7.81 1.70
CA GLU A 20 19.83 -6.60 2.50
C GLU A 20 20.34 -5.50 1.55
N GLU A 21 19.97 -4.25 1.80
CA GLU A 21 20.75 -3.09 1.37
C GLU A 21 20.58 -2.59 -0.08
N ASN A 22 19.33 -2.40 -0.57
CA ASN A 22 19.10 -1.35 -1.60
C ASN A 22 17.65 -0.82 -1.68
N ARG A 23 17.11 -0.27 -0.59
CA ARG A 23 15.95 0.65 -0.69
C ARG A 23 16.18 2.01 -0.01
N HIS A 24 17.37 2.24 0.55
CA HIS A 24 17.82 3.59 0.84
C HIS A 24 18.37 4.19 -0.45
N ALA A 25 17.58 5.06 -1.08
CA ALA A 25 18.01 6.22 -1.87
C ALA A 25 16.98 6.57 -2.95
N ASN A 26 15.74 6.86 -2.53
CA ASN A 26 15.07 7.99 -3.16
C ASN A 26 14.26 8.75 -2.12
N GLU A 27 14.90 9.06 -0.99
CA GLU A 27 14.64 10.31 -0.29
C GLU A 27 15.17 11.45 -1.17
N LYS A 28 14.64 11.58 -2.39
CA LYS A 28 14.55 12.89 -2.99
C LYS A 28 13.70 13.63 -1.99
N LYS A 29 14.35 14.51 -1.20
CA LYS A 29 13.69 15.63 -0.54
C LYS A 29 12.70 16.13 -1.58
N VAL A 30 11.43 15.78 -1.41
CA VAL A 30 10.37 16.34 -2.22
C VAL A 30 10.48 17.79 -1.83
N ASN A 31 11.14 18.56 -2.68
CA ASN A 31 11.11 19.99 -2.60
C ASN A 31 9.62 20.25 -2.79
N LEU A 32 8.88 20.46 -1.70
CA LEU A 32 7.55 21.03 -1.72
C LEU A 32 7.73 22.44 -2.30
N THR A 33 7.97 22.51 -3.60
CA THR A 33 7.63 23.66 -4.40
C THR A 33 6.19 23.93 -4.04
N LYS A 34 5.96 25.09 -3.42
CA LYS A 34 4.66 25.57 -2.92
C LYS A 34 3.72 25.86 -4.09
N GLU A 35 3.62 24.94 -5.04
CA GLU A 35 2.55 24.90 -6.01
C GLU A 35 1.24 24.83 -5.20
N PRO A 36 0.24 25.65 -5.53
CA PRO A 36 -1.02 25.62 -4.82
C PRO A 36 -1.62 24.21 -4.92
N LYS A 37 -1.89 23.57 -3.78
CA LYS A 37 -2.56 22.27 -3.73
C LYS A 37 -3.89 22.38 -4.47
N ARG A 38 -4.03 21.60 -5.55
CA ARG A 38 -5.31 21.45 -6.26
C ARG A 38 -6.32 20.79 -5.34
N GLU A 39 -7.56 21.25 -5.36
CA GLU A 39 -8.65 20.68 -4.56
C GLU A 39 -9.06 19.32 -5.16
N VAL A 40 -9.01 18.27 -4.34
CA VAL A 40 -9.45 16.92 -4.72
C VAL A 40 -10.97 16.88 -4.66
N GLU A 41 -11.60 16.54 -5.79
CA GLU A 41 -13.04 16.30 -5.85
C GLU A 41 -13.36 14.90 -5.35
N LYS A 42 -12.66 13.88 -5.86
CA LYS A 42 -12.89 12.48 -5.49
C LYS A 42 -11.70 11.60 -5.84
N ILE A 43 -11.46 10.58 -5.02
CA ILE A 43 -10.59 9.45 -5.38
C ILE A 43 -11.47 8.37 -6.01
N VAL A 44 -11.19 8.04 -7.26
CA VAL A 44 -12.00 7.11 -8.07
C VAL A 44 -11.59 5.67 -7.79
N GLY A 45 -10.29 5.41 -7.76
CA GLY A 45 -9.74 4.06 -7.69
C GLY A 45 -8.27 4.04 -7.32
N VAL A 46 -7.74 2.83 -7.24
CA VAL A 46 -6.31 2.54 -7.11
C VAL A 46 -5.87 1.55 -8.17
N THR A 47 -4.64 1.65 -8.63
CA THR A 47 -3.97 0.66 -9.49
C THR A 47 -2.57 0.38 -8.98
N ASP A 48 -2.06 -0.83 -9.22
CA ASP A 48 -0.69 -1.26 -8.96
C ASP A 48 0.05 -1.71 -10.23
N ASP A 49 -0.45 -1.34 -11.43
CA ASP A 49 0.06 -1.79 -12.74
C ASP A 49 1.57 -1.52 -12.93
N ASN A 50 2.10 -0.47 -12.32
CA ASN A 50 3.50 -0.06 -12.43
C ASN A 50 4.38 -0.62 -11.30
N GLY A 51 3.87 -1.53 -10.46
CA GLY A 51 4.55 -2.08 -9.29
C GLY A 51 4.60 -1.12 -8.09
N GLU A 52 3.95 0.04 -8.20
CA GLU A 52 3.70 0.98 -7.11
C GLU A 52 2.21 1.31 -7.07
N LEU A 53 1.67 1.52 -5.86
CA LEU A 53 0.28 1.90 -5.67
C LEU A 53 0.06 3.34 -6.14
N GLU A 54 -0.88 3.53 -7.06
CA GLU A 54 -1.26 4.84 -7.61
C GLU A 54 -2.76 5.08 -7.41
N PHE A 55 -3.12 6.31 -7.07
CA PHE A 55 -4.51 6.74 -6.92
C PHE A 55 -4.98 7.44 -8.19
N GLY A 56 -6.14 7.03 -8.70
CA GLY A 56 -6.87 7.79 -9.72
C GLY A 56 -7.65 8.91 -9.06
N ILE A 57 -7.13 10.14 -9.14
CA ILE A 57 -7.70 11.31 -8.49
C ILE A 57 -8.41 12.18 -9.52
N LYS A 58 -9.66 12.57 -9.21
CA LYS A 58 -10.37 13.63 -9.90
C LYS A 58 -10.16 14.92 -9.13
N PHE A 59 -9.58 15.92 -9.78
CA PHE A 59 -9.42 17.26 -9.23
C PHE A 59 -10.58 18.16 -9.65
N LYS A 60 -10.95 19.10 -8.78
CA LYS A 60 -12.03 20.04 -9.07
C LYS A 60 -11.67 20.91 -10.28
N GLY A 61 -12.61 21.02 -11.22
CA GLY A 61 -12.41 21.74 -12.47
C GLY A 61 -11.57 21.00 -13.51
N ASN A 62 -11.20 19.74 -13.24
CA ASN A 62 -10.59 18.84 -14.22
C ASN A 62 -11.52 17.64 -14.46
N GLU A 63 -11.87 17.39 -15.72
CA GLU A 63 -12.70 16.26 -16.10
C GLU A 63 -11.90 14.95 -16.23
N ALA A 64 -10.60 15.05 -16.46
CA ALA A 64 -9.71 13.91 -16.58
C ALA A 64 -9.24 13.42 -15.20
N LEU A 65 -9.04 12.10 -15.11
CA LEU A 65 -8.40 11.49 -13.94
C LEU A 65 -6.88 11.61 -14.06
N GLU A 66 -6.24 11.97 -12.96
CA GLU A 66 -4.79 12.01 -12.83
C GLU A 66 -4.33 10.87 -11.92
N LEU A 67 -3.34 10.11 -12.36
CA LEU A 67 -2.71 9.08 -11.54
C LEU A 67 -1.65 9.72 -10.65
N VAL A 68 -1.82 9.57 -9.33
CA VAL A 68 -0.93 10.12 -8.32
C VAL A 68 -0.35 8.98 -7.49
N PRO A 69 1.00 8.85 -7.40
CA PRO A 69 1.61 7.82 -6.56
C PRO A 69 1.17 7.94 -5.10
N ALA A 70 0.93 6.82 -4.44
CA ALA A 70 0.48 6.77 -3.05
C ALA A 70 1.44 7.50 -2.10
N ARG A 71 2.74 7.47 -2.38
CA ARG A 71 3.77 8.19 -1.60
C ARG A 71 3.52 9.70 -1.57
N VAL A 72 2.98 10.26 -2.66
CA VAL A 72 2.64 11.68 -2.78
C VAL A 72 1.24 11.92 -2.21
N ALA A 73 0.25 11.13 -2.62
CA ALA A 73 -1.14 11.32 -2.21
C ALA A 73 -1.35 11.27 -0.69
N ASN A 74 -0.63 10.37 0.01
CA ASN A 74 -0.71 10.24 1.46
C ASN A 74 -0.20 11.49 2.21
N LEU A 75 0.74 12.23 1.61
CA LEU A 75 1.31 13.46 2.19
C LEU A 75 0.47 14.69 1.81
N GLU A 76 0.03 14.74 0.55
CA GLU A 76 -0.65 15.92 0.03
C GLU A 76 -2.16 15.94 0.38
N TYR A 77 -2.83 14.79 0.39
CA TYR A 77 -4.28 14.63 0.52
C TYR A 77 -4.71 13.58 1.56
N PRO A 78 -4.16 13.60 2.79
CA PRO A 78 -4.36 12.52 3.76
C PRO A 78 -5.82 12.29 4.13
N GLN A 79 -6.61 13.35 4.27
CA GLN A 79 -8.02 13.23 4.69
C GLN A 79 -8.88 12.54 3.63
N GLN A 80 -8.67 12.87 2.35
CA GLN A 80 -9.39 12.26 1.24
C GLN A 80 -9.01 10.79 1.10
N ILE A 81 -7.73 10.47 1.25
CA ILE A 81 -7.21 9.11 1.18
C ILE A 81 -7.79 8.24 2.31
N ILE A 82 -7.81 8.76 3.55
CA ILE A 82 -8.41 8.05 4.68
C ILE A 82 -9.90 7.78 4.41
N ALA A 83 -10.66 8.80 4.00
CA ALA A 83 -12.09 8.64 3.70
C ALA A 83 -12.34 7.59 2.59
N TYR A 84 -11.50 7.57 1.55
CA TYR A 84 -11.57 6.58 0.47
C TYR A 84 -11.43 5.15 1.01
N TYR A 85 -10.52 4.94 1.95
CA TYR A 85 -10.32 3.65 2.60
C TYR A 85 -11.46 3.31 3.57
N GLU A 86 -11.96 4.27 4.35
CA GLU A 86 -13.09 4.05 5.26
C GLU A 86 -14.35 3.58 4.52
N GLU A 87 -14.64 4.15 3.35
CA GLU A 87 -15.78 3.75 2.52
C GLU A 87 -15.68 2.32 1.98
N ARG A 88 -14.45 1.80 1.84
CA ARG A 88 -14.15 0.50 1.22
C ARG A 88 -13.65 -0.53 2.23
N LEU A 89 -13.51 -0.16 3.50
CA LEU A 89 -13.01 -1.06 4.53
C LEU A 89 -14.06 -2.14 4.78
N VAL A 90 -13.64 -3.39 4.65
CA VAL A 90 -14.46 -4.58 4.86
C VAL A 90 -13.70 -5.49 5.81
N TRP A 91 -14.42 -6.07 6.77
CA TRP A 91 -13.89 -7.10 7.65
C TRP A 91 -14.17 -8.46 7.04
N GLU A 92 -13.13 -9.28 6.93
CA GLU A 92 -13.30 -10.70 6.63
C GLU A 92 -13.67 -11.44 7.90
N SER A 93 -14.82 -12.09 7.91
CA SER A 93 -15.24 -12.98 8.98
C SER A 93 -14.56 -14.33 8.84
N ARG A 94 -14.42 -15.06 9.95
CA ARG A 94 -13.78 -16.38 10.00
C ARG A 94 -14.48 -17.44 9.13
N ASP A 95 -15.73 -17.20 8.75
CA ASP A 95 -16.53 -18.03 7.87
C ASP A 95 -16.39 -17.65 6.38
N GLY A 96 -15.51 -16.70 6.05
CA GLY A 96 -15.30 -16.21 4.69
C GLY A 96 -16.36 -15.21 4.22
N SER A 97 -17.30 -14.83 5.09
CA SER A 97 -18.23 -13.74 4.79
C SER A 97 -17.54 -12.38 4.92
N GLN A 98 -17.92 -11.43 4.07
CA GLN A 98 -17.34 -10.09 4.00
C GLN A 98 -18.37 -9.09 4.54
N VAL A 99 -18.08 -8.43 5.66
CA VAL A 99 -18.99 -7.43 6.27
C VAL A 99 -18.36 -6.05 6.22
N LYS A 100 -19.12 -5.04 5.76
CA LYS A 100 -18.62 -3.66 5.74
C LYS A 100 -18.19 -3.22 7.14
N ALA A 101 -17.06 -2.54 7.22
CA ALA A 101 -16.61 -1.97 8.47
C ALA A 101 -17.57 -0.87 8.91
N VAL A 102 -18.34 -1.15 9.97
CA VAL A 102 -19.15 -0.13 10.62
C VAL A 102 -18.25 0.58 11.63
N PRO A 103 -17.97 1.89 11.47
CA PRO A 103 -17.23 2.63 12.48
C PRO A 103 -18.02 2.60 13.79
N PRO A 104 -17.34 2.50 14.95
CA PRO A 104 -18.03 2.51 16.24
C PRO A 104 -18.90 3.75 16.33
N SER A 105 -20.22 3.54 16.51
CA SER A 105 -21.19 4.62 16.66
C SER A 105 -20.74 5.52 17.80
N LYS A 106 -20.38 6.76 17.49
CA LYS A 106 -20.15 7.81 18.47
C LYS A 106 -21.51 8.19 19.06
N ASN A 107 -22.05 7.36 19.96
CA ASN A 107 -23.04 7.72 21.00
C ASN A 107 -23.58 6.47 21.69
N LYS A 108 -23.04 6.16 22.87
CA LYS A 108 -23.84 5.71 24.02
C LYS A 108 -23.03 5.82 25.32
N VAL A 109 -23.02 7.01 25.89
CA VAL A 109 -22.89 7.15 27.35
C VAL A 109 -24.13 7.91 27.76
N SER A 110 -25.08 7.16 28.33
CA SER A 110 -26.26 7.69 29.02
C SER A 110 -25.88 8.28 30.36
#